data_AF-A0A832YFA3-F1
#
_entry.id   AF-A0A832YFA3-F1
#
_cell.length_a   1.000
_cell.length_b   1.000
_cell.length_c   1.000
_cell.angle_alpha   90.00
_cell.angle_beta   90.00
_cell.angle_gamma   90.00
#
_symmetry.space_group_name_H-M   'P 1'
#
loop_
_entity.id
_entity.type
_entity.pdbx_description
1 polymer ?
#
loop_
_entity_poly.entity_id
_entity_poly.type
_entity_poly.pdbx_seq_one_letter_code
_entity_poly.pdbx_strand_id
1 'polypeptide(L)'
;MEQEGTGEWLLRVLAEEVDLRTPKSSAEKEEEYLKKCAHVTLFGEQRPAAHCELRHCGGALELCTVIVDPEKRGIGLSHELVRLSLERATQGPIVSGQTLGDHSPPAILVKRWY
;
A
#
# COMPACT_ATOMS: atom_id res chain seq x y z
N MET A 1 6.33 5.02 -23.30
CA MET A 1 6.23 3.76 -22.53
C MET A 1 4.97 3.84 -21.70
N GLU A 2 4.24 2.74 -21.61
CA GLU A 2 2.95 2.64 -20.91
C GLU A 2 3.17 2.67 -19.40
N GLN A 3 2.35 3.42 -18.66
CA GLN A 3 2.41 3.45 -17.19
C GLN A 3 1.64 2.24 -16.64
N GLU A 4 2.30 1.41 -15.83
CA GLU A 4 1.67 0.24 -15.18
C GLU A 4 0.79 0.71 -14.02
N GLY A 5 -0.48 0.28 -14.02
CA GLY A 5 -1.42 0.60 -12.95
C GLY A 5 -1.06 -0.07 -11.63
N THR A 6 -1.63 0.41 -10.51
CA THR A 6 -1.36 -0.20 -9.20
C THR A 6 -1.90 -1.63 -9.13
N GLY A 7 -3.08 -1.88 -9.69
CA GLY A 7 -3.67 -3.22 -9.72
C GLY A 7 -2.85 -4.20 -10.55
N GLU A 8 -2.36 -3.77 -11.72
CA GLU A 8 -1.50 -4.58 -12.61
C GLU A 8 -0.18 -4.93 -11.93
N TRP A 9 0.46 -3.92 -11.33
CA TRP A 9 1.71 -4.11 -10.60
C TRP A 9 1.55 -5.06 -9.41
N LEU A 10 0.49 -4.91 -8.60
CA LEU A 10 0.21 -5.80 -7.48
C LEU A 10 -0.07 -7.23 -7.94
N LEU A 11 -0.87 -7.40 -8.98
CA LEU A 11 -1.20 -8.71 -9.54
C LEU A 11 0.07 -9.46 -9.93
N ARG A 12 1.01 -8.78 -10.58
CA ARG A 12 2.30 -9.35 -10.98
C ARG A 12 3.20 -9.64 -9.78
N VAL A 13 3.47 -8.65 -8.92
CA VAL A 13 4.45 -8.80 -7.83
C VAL A 13 3.99 -9.81 -6.78
N LEU A 14 2.69 -9.86 -6.46
CA LEU A 14 2.15 -10.87 -5.53
C LEU A 14 2.15 -12.30 -6.09
N ALA A 15 2.16 -12.45 -7.42
CA ALA A 15 2.34 -13.77 -8.03
C ALA A 15 3.79 -14.28 -7.93
N GLU A 16 4.76 -13.36 -7.82
CA GLU A 16 6.19 -13.66 -7.69
C GLU A 16 6.61 -13.86 -6.23
N GLU A 17 6.04 -13.10 -5.29
CA GLU A 17 6.41 -13.10 -3.86
C GLU A 17 5.48 -14.01 -3.05
N VAL A 18 5.80 -15.32 -3.01
CA VAL A 18 4.96 -16.37 -2.40
C VAL A 18 4.71 -16.24 -0.89
N ASP A 19 5.55 -15.50 -0.19
CA ASP A 19 5.42 -15.26 1.26
C ASP A 19 4.34 -14.21 1.60
N LEU A 20 3.79 -13.56 0.58
CA LEU A 20 2.75 -12.54 0.72
C LEU A 20 1.36 -13.13 0.49
N ARG A 21 0.32 -12.28 0.62
CA ARG A 21 -1.04 -12.71 0.32
C ARG A 21 -1.16 -13.14 -1.15
N THR A 22 -2.05 -14.10 -1.40
CA THR A 22 -2.40 -14.46 -2.78
C THR A 22 -2.97 -13.23 -3.51
N PRO A 23 -2.56 -13.01 -4.78
CA PRO A 23 -3.16 -11.97 -5.61
C PRO A 23 -4.66 -12.20 -5.80
N LYS A 24 -5.39 -11.13 -6.08
CA LYS A 24 -6.77 -11.22 -6.59
C LYS A 24 -6.75 -11.77 -8.01
N SER A 25 -7.92 -12.18 -8.50
CA SER A 25 -8.02 -12.82 -9.81
C SER A 25 -7.80 -11.87 -11.01
N SER A 26 -7.71 -10.56 -10.80
CA SER A 26 -7.46 -9.57 -11.85
C SER A 26 -6.98 -8.24 -11.25
N ALA A 27 -6.43 -7.36 -12.11
CA ALA A 27 -5.93 -6.04 -11.73
C ALA A 27 -7.05 -5.15 -11.18
N GLU A 28 -8.24 -5.19 -11.78
CA GLU A 28 -9.40 -4.41 -11.33
C GLU A 28 -9.85 -4.84 -9.94
N LYS A 29 -9.74 -6.13 -9.62
CA LYS A 29 -10.05 -6.63 -8.28
C LYS A 29 -8.99 -6.27 -7.25
N GLU A 30 -7.73 -6.16 -7.64
CA GLU A 30 -6.70 -5.58 -6.77
C GLU A 30 -7.07 -4.12 -6.44
N GLU A 31 -7.43 -3.32 -7.44
CA GLU A 31 -7.85 -1.93 -7.22
C GLU A 31 -9.13 -1.82 -6.38
N GLU A 32 -10.11 -2.68 -6.61
CA GLU A 32 -11.34 -2.72 -5.79
C GLU A 32 -11.03 -3.10 -4.34
N TYR A 33 -10.10 -4.03 -4.14
CA TYR A 33 -9.63 -4.41 -2.81
C TYR A 33 -8.93 -3.24 -2.11
N LEU A 34 -8.06 -2.51 -2.80
CA LEU A 34 -7.36 -1.34 -2.25
C LEU A 34 -8.31 -0.23 -1.80
N LYS A 35 -9.46 -0.04 -2.46
CA LYS A 35 -10.49 0.92 -2.03
C LYS A 35 -11.07 0.61 -0.64
N LYS A 36 -10.97 -0.66 -0.21
CA LYS A 36 -11.49 -1.17 1.07
C LYS A 36 -10.38 -1.44 2.08
N CYS A 37 -9.12 -1.25 1.70
CA CYS A 37 -7.94 -1.55 2.50
C CYS A 37 -7.15 -0.27 2.82
N ALA A 38 -6.79 -0.06 4.08
CA ALA A 38 -5.83 0.98 4.41
C ALA A 38 -4.46 0.57 3.85
N HIS A 39 -3.86 1.43 3.03
CA HIS A 39 -2.59 1.12 2.37
C HIS A 39 -1.78 2.40 2.13
N VAL A 40 -0.49 2.21 1.88
CA VAL A 40 0.42 3.23 1.38
C VAL A 40 1.11 2.68 0.14
N THR A 41 1.10 3.46 -0.93
CA THR A 41 1.82 3.15 -2.17
C THR A 41 2.76 4.29 -2.52
N LEU A 42 4.03 3.96 -2.73
CA LEU A 42 5.01 4.88 -3.29
C LEU A 42 5.07 4.68 -4.81
N PHE A 43 5.00 5.77 -5.57
CA PHE A 43 5.01 5.73 -7.02
C PHE A 43 6.40 6.11 -7.56
N GLY A 44 6.93 5.27 -8.44
CA GLY A 44 8.06 5.60 -9.30
C GLY A 44 7.58 6.29 -10.58
N GLU A 45 8.47 6.43 -11.55
CA GLU A 45 8.18 7.14 -12.81
C GLU A 45 7.14 6.43 -13.68
N GLN A 46 7.19 5.10 -13.75
CA GLN A 46 6.40 4.31 -14.69
C GLN A 46 5.44 3.34 -14.02
N ARG A 47 5.71 2.97 -12.76
CA ARG A 47 4.97 1.98 -11.99
C ARG A 47 5.13 2.25 -10.49
N PRO A 48 4.31 1.64 -9.62
CA PRO A 48 4.57 1.65 -8.18
C PRO A 48 5.98 1.16 -7.86
N ALA A 49 6.61 1.78 -6.87
CA ALA A 49 7.95 1.46 -6.41
C ALA A 49 7.95 0.71 -5.07
N ALA A 50 6.92 0.92 -4.24
CA ALA A 50 6.72 0.18 -3.01
C ALA A 50 5.25 0.23 -2.58
N HIS A 51 4.81 -0.77 -1.82
CA HIS A 51 3.44 -0.88 -1.33
C HIS A 51 3.38 -1.56 0.04
N CYS A 52 2.47 -1.11 0.88
CA CYS A 52 2.20 -1.69 2.19
C CYS A 52 0.71 -1.59 2.48
N GLU A 53 0.13 -2.66 3.00
CA GLU A 53 -1.22 -2.71 3.55
C GLU A 53 -1.12 -2.50 5.07
N LEU A 54 -2.17 -1.93 5.66
CA LEU A 54 -2.23 -1.62 7.09
C LEU A 54 -3.51 -2.21 7.67
N ARG A 55 -3.40 -2.79 8.86
CA ARG A 55 -4.56 -3.24 9.65
C ARG A 55 -4.30 -3.12 11.14
N HIS A 56 -5.38 -3.10 11.92
CA HIS A 56 -5.31 -3.29 13.37
C HIS A 56 -5.58 -4.75 13.71
N CYS A 57 -4.69 -5.35 14.50
CA CYS A 57 -4.89 -6.68 15.06
C CYS A 57 -4.45 -6.68 16.53
N GLY A 58 -5.35 -7.07 17.44
CA GLY A 58 -5.02 -7.18 18.87
C GLY A 58 -4.54 -5.88 19.53
N GLY A 59 -4.97 -4.70 19.03
CA GLY A 59 -4.52 -3.40 19.53
C GLY A 59 -3.16 -2.93 18.98
N ALA A 60 -2.53 -3.71 18.10
CA ALA A 60 -1.32 -3.33 17.38
C ALA A 60 -1.65 -2.92 15.94
N LEU A 61 -0.90 -1.94 15.44
CA LEU A 61 -0.83 -1.66 14.01
C LEU A 61 0.05 -2.71 13.35
N GLU A 62 -0.51 -3.47 12.43
CA GLU A 62 0.23 -4.40 11.59
C GLU A 62 0.43 -3.81 10.19
N LEU A 63 1.68 -3.80 9.75
CA LEU A 63 2.03 -3.58 8.35
C LEU A 63 2.03 -4.95 7.67
N CYS A 64 1.15 -5.12 6.69
CA CYS A 64 1.01 -6.33 5.90
C CYS A 64 1.49 -6.07 4.47
N THR A 65 1.85 -7.13 3.75
CA THR A 65 2.11 -7.06 2.31
C THR A 65 3.13 -5.95 1.96
N VAL A 66 4.25 -5.92 2.70
CA VAL A 66 5.32 -4.93 2.53
C VAL A 66 6.18 -5.31 1.34
N ILE A 67 6.03 -4.57 0.25
CA ILE A 67 6.68 -4.83 -1.03
C ILE A 67 7.53 -3.63 -1.43
N VAL A 68 8.74 -3.90 -1.89
CA VAL A 68 9.55 -2.95 -2.65
C VAL A 68 9.88 -3.58 -4.00
N ASP A 69 9.60 -2.83 -5.06
CA ASP A 69 9.90 -3.23 -6.44
C ASP A 69 11.38 -3.64 -6.56
N PRO A 70 11.71 -4.82 -7.13
CA PRO A 70 13.08 -5.34 -7.17
C PRO A 70 14.12 -4.35 -7.69
N GLU A 71 13.77 -3.56 -8.71
CA GLU A 71 14.67 -2.60 -9.34
C GLU A 71 14.90 -1.33 -8.48
N LYS A 72 14.09 -1.15 -7.44
CA LYS A 72 14.13 -0.01 -6.52
C LYS A 72 14.50 -0.43 -5.09
N ARG A 73 15.04 -1.63 -4.90
CA ARG A 73 15.59 -2.08 -3.62
C ARG A 73 16.94 -1.42 -3.34
N GLY A 74 17.35 -1.39 -2.06
CA GLY A 74 18.65 -0.86 -1.63
C GLY A 74 18.76 0.67 -1.52
N ILE A 75 17.73 1.42 -1.91
CA ILE A 75 17.72 2.90 -1.85
C ILE A 75 16.86 3.48 -0.71
N GLY A 76 16.42 2.63 0.23
CA GLY A 76 15.70 3.07 1.43
C GLY A 76 14.18 3.18 1.31
N LEU A 77 13.56 2.73 0.21
CA LEU A 77 12.09 2.80 0.04
C LEU A 77 11.30 2.05 1.14
N SER A 78 11.85 0.98 1.70
CA SER A 78 11.20 0.27 2.81
C SER A 78 11.11 1.14 4.07
N HIS A 79 12.15 1.92 4.38
CA HIS A 79 12.14 2.85 5.51
C HIS A 79 11.11 3.95 5.32
N GLU A 80 11.06 4.52 4.11
CA GLU A 80 10.07 5.55 3.80
C GLU A 80 8.64 5.00 3.87
N LEU A 81 8.43 3.78 3.36
CA LEU A 81 7.13 3.13 3.40
C LEU A 81 6.66 2.92 4.85
N VAL A 82 7.54 2.47 5.74
CA VAL A 82 7.24 2.37 7.19
C VAL A 82 6.93 3.76 7.78
N ARG A 83 7.74 4.76 7.48
CA ARG A 83 7.55 6.15 7.96
C ARG A 83 6.17 6.69 7.55
N LEU A 84 5.81 6.56 6.28
CA LEU A 84 4.53 7.00 5.73
C LEU A 84 3.37 6.17 6.26
N SER A 85 3.54 4.87 6.48
CA SER A 85 2.52 4.02 7.10
C SER A 85 2.20 4.48 8.52
N LEU A 86 3.21 4.86 9.31
CA LEU A 86 3.00 5.42 10.65
C LEU A 86 2.29 6.78 10.60
N GLU A 87 2.66 7.67 9.67
CA GLU A 87 1.95 8.94 9.46
C GLU A 87 0.50 8.72 9.02
N ARG A 88 0.27 7.78 8.12
CA ARG A 88 -1.07 7.43 7.64
C ARG A 88 -1.94 6.86 8.76
N ALA A 89 -1.33 6.11 9.68
CA ALA A 89 -1.99 5.51 10.83
C ALA A 89 -2.44 6.56 11.86
N THR A 90 -1.65 7.60 12.08
CA THR A 90 -2.01 8.68 13.02
C THR A 90 -3.08 9.63 12.48
N GLN A 91 -3.32 9.65 11.17
CA GLN A 91 -4.24 10.58 10.50
C GLN A 91 -5.66 10.05 10.26
N GLY A 92 -5.96 8.76 10.52
CA GLY A 92 -7.25 8.16 10.14
C GLY A 92 -8.00 7.50 11.30
N PRO A 93 -9.31 7.73 11.50
CA PRO A 93 -10.12 7.11 12.57
C PRO A 93 -10.11 5.58 12.57
N ILE A 94 -10.10 4.96 11.38
CA ILE A 94 -10.03 3.49 11.22
C ILE A 94 -8.68 2.92 11.67
N VAL A 95 -7.63 3.75 11.69
CA VAL A 95 -6.27 3.36 12.11
C VAL A 95 -5.87 4.00 13.45
N SER A 96 -6.65 4.95 13.97
CA SER A 96 -6.49 5.53 15.31
C SER A 96 -7.47 4.96 16.34
N GLY A 97 -8.41 4.10 15.93
CA GLY A 97 -9.40 3.46 16.81
C GLY A 97 -10.70 4.26 17.03
N GLN A 98 -10.97 5.29 16.21
CA GLN A 98 -12.20 6.09 16.26
C GLN A 98 -13.33 5.46 15.41
N THR A 99 -14.57 5.62 15.85
CA THR A 99 -15.78 5.06 15.22
C THR A 99 -16.15 5.72 13.89
N LEU A 100 -16.70 4.93 12.96
CA LEU A 100 -16.98 5.28 11.55
C LEU A 100 -17.96 6.43 11.28
N GLY A 101 -18.62 6.97 12.31
CA GLY A 101 -19.71 7.96 12.15
C GLY A 101 -19.28 9.34 11.62
N ASP A 102 -18.01 9.71 11.80
CA ASP A 102 -17.51 11.08 11.56
C ASP A 102 -16.45 11.19 10.44
N HIS A 103 -16.27 10.16 9.60
CA HIS A 103 -15.12 10.10 8.71
C HIS A 103 -15.44 10.32 7.22
N SER A 104 -14.75 11.30 6.62
CA SER A 104 -14.54 11.36 5.16
C SER A 104 -13.26 10.59 4.79
N PRO A 105 -13.26 9.77 3.72
CA PRO A 105 -12.09 9.00 3.30
C PRO A 105 -10.88 9.91 3.07
N PRO A 106 -9.68 9.55 3.58
CA PRO A 106 -8.53 10.41 3.42
C PRO A 106 -8.04 10.35 1.99
N ALA A 107 -7.54 11.48 1.52
CA ALA A 107 -6.90 11.60 0.22
C ALA A 107 -5.74 10.61 0.10
N ILE A 108 -5.63 9.97 -1.05
CA ILE A 108 -4.49 9.11 -1.42
C ILE A 108 -3.22 9.96 -1.29
N LEU A 109 -2.32 9.59 -0.37
CA LEU A 109 -1.06 10.29 -0.20
C LEU A 109 -0.08 9.82 -1.28
N VAL A 110 -0.05 10.51 -2.42
CA VAL A 110 0.87 10.24 -3.52
C VAL A 110 2.13 11.08 -3.33
N LYS A 111 3.27 10.44 -3.07
CA LYS A 111 4.59 11.09 -3.05
C LYS A 111 5.43 10.55 -4.22
N ARG A 112 5.82 11.42 -5.15
CA ARG A 112 6.72 11.10 -6.27
C ARG A 112 8.18 11.20 -5.82
N TRP A 113 8.98 10.21 -6.16
CA TRP A 113 10.43 10.21 -5.93
C TRP A 113 11.14 10.57 -7.24
N TYR A 114 12.11 11.49 -7.16
CA TYR A 114 12.95 11.97 -8.28
C TYR A 114 14.25 11.18 -8.35
#